data_AF-A0A436FCV1-F1
#
_entry.id   AF-A0A436FCV1-F1
#
_cell.length_a   1.000
_cell.length_b   1.000
_cell.length_c   1.000
_cell.angle_alpha   90.00
_cell.angle_beta   90.00
_cell.angle_gamma   90.00
#
_symmetry.space_group_name_H-M   'P 1'
#
loop_
_entity.id
_entity.type
_entity.pdbx_description
1 polymer ?
#
loop_
_entity_poly.entity_id
_entity_poly.type
_entity_poly.pdbx_seq_one_letter_code
_entity_poly.pdbx_strand_id
1 'polypeptide(L)'
;MKSRENLVRLKQFQVNEKRRQLLQLDMMIAEFERMAVELELQITAEEKKAGITDINHFAYPTFAKAARLRRDNLRNSQSDLAQQR
;
A
#
# COMPACT_ATOMS: atom_id res chain seq x y z
N MET A 1 7.95 42.47 18.62
CA MET A 1 7.15 41.96 17.48
C MET A 1 7.88 40.87 16.66
N LYS A 2 9.17 41.01 16.31
CA LYS A 2 9.95 40.03 15.51
C LYS A 2 9.95 38.57 16.02
N SER A 3 9.95 38.35 17.34
CA SER A 3 9.89 36.99 17.94
C SER A 3 8.58 36.25 17.61
N ARG A 4 7.46 36.97 17.58
CA ARG A 4 6.13 36.39 17.30
C ARG A 4 5.99 36.01 15.82
N GLU A 5 6.52 36.81 14.90
CA GLU A 5 6.60 36.47 13.47
C GLU A 5 7.46 35.23 13.21
N ASN A 6 8.62 35.12 13.84
CA ASN A 6 9.50 33.94 13.69
C ASN A 6 8.82 32.66 14.20
N LEU A 7 8.11 32.73 15.33
CA LEU A 7 7.34 31.60 15.86
C LEU A 7 6.22 31.18 14.91
N VAL A 8 5.49 32.13 14.32
CA VAL A 8 4.46 31.85 13.32
C VAL A 8 5.05 31.19 12.07
N ARG A 9 6.18 31.68 11.57
CA ARG A 9 6.89 31.06 10.42
C ARG A 9 7.34 29.63 10.72
N LEU A 10 7.89 29.38 11.90
CA LEU A 10 8.29 28.04 12.33
C LEU A 10 7.09 27.09 12.39
N LYS A 11 5.97 27.53 12.95
CA LYS A 11 4.74 26.74 13.01
C LYS A 11 4.17 26.46 11.61
N GLN A 12 4.18 27.45 10.73
CA GLN A 12 3.76 27.26 9.34
C GLN A 12 4.64 26.24 8.60
N PHE A 13 5.96 26.27 8.84
CA PHE A 13 6.89 25.28 8.28
C PHE A 13 6.57 23.86 8.77
N GLN A 14 6.37 23.68 10.09
CA GLN A 14 5.99 22.39 10.68
C GLN A 14 4.69 21.84 10.09
N VAL A 15 3.67 22.70 9.93
CA VAL A 15 2.39 22.31 9.32
C VAL A 15 2.58 21.91 7.86
N ASN A 16 3.35 22.68 7.08
CA ASN A 16 3.61 22.38 5.67
C ASN A 16 4.40 21.08 5.49
N GLU A 17 5.34 20.79 6.40
CA GLU A 17 6.08 19.53 6.42
C GLU A 17 5.15 18.34 6.73
N LYS A 18 4.33 18.44 7.78
CA LYS A 18 3.35 17.42 8.13
C LYS A 18 2.34 17.18 7.02
N ARG A 19 1.87 18.24 6.35
CA ARG A 19 0.97 18.13 5.20
C ARG A 19 1.64 17.39 4.03
N ARG A 20 2.94 17.62 3.78
CA ARG A 20 3.70 16.87 2.77
C ARG A 20 3.87 15.39 3.14
N GLN A 21 4.15 15.09 4.41
CA GLN A 21 4.23 13.71 4.91
C GLN A 21 2.89 12.97 4.69
N LEU A 22 1.77 13.61 5.04
CA LEU A 22 0.43 13.03 4.81
C LEU A 22 0.16 12.75 3.33
N LEU A 23 0.48 13.71 2.44
CA LEU A 23 0.33 13.50 1.00
C LEU A 23 1.18 12.33 0.48
N GLN A 24 2.39 12.14 1.01
CA GLN A 24 3.23 11.00 0.66
C GLN A 24 2.62 9.67 1.12
N LEU A 25 2.08 9.62 2.33
CA LEU A 25 1.38 8.43 2.84
C LEU A 25 0.16 8.10 1.98
N ASP A 26 -0.66 9.10 1.63
CA ASP A 26 -1.83 8.90 0.76
C ASP A 26 -1.43 8.35 -0.62
N MET A 27 -0.34 8.87 -1.22
CA MET A 27 0.19 8.35 -2.49
C MET A 27 0.66 6.90 -2.36
N MET A 28 1.40 6.56 -1.29
CA MET A 28 1.88 5.19 -1.05
C MET A 28 0.73 4.20 -0.84
N ILE A 29 -0.30 4.60 -0.08
CA ILE A 29 -1.51 3.78 0.14
C ILE A 29 -2.21 3.50 -1.19
N ALA A 30 -2.35 4.52 -2.05
CA ALA A 30 -2.96 4.36 -3.36
C ALA A 30 -2.14 3.44 -4.30
N GLU A 31 -0.81 3.51 -4.22
CA GLU A 31 0.09 2.63 -4.98
C GLU A 31 -0.01 1.17 -4.51
N PHE A 32 -0.06 0.94 -3.19
CA PHE A 32 -0.23 -0.39 -2.62
C PHE A 32 -1.57 -1.02 -3.01
N GLU A 33 -2.65 -0.24 -3.00
CA GLU A 33 -3.96 -0.68 -3.49
C GLU A 33 -3.88 -1.11 -4.96
N ARG A 34 -3.27 -0.27 -5.82
CA ARG A 34 -3.12 -0.58 -7.25
C ARG A 34 -2.35 -1.89 -7.45
N MET A 35 -1.21 -2.05 -6.78
CA MET A 35 -0.41 -3.28 -6.89
C MET A 35 -1.15 -4.52 -6.37
N ALA A 36 -1.95 -4.39 -5.31
CA ALA A 36 -2.76 -5.48 -4.79
C ALA A 36 -3.82 -5.93 -5.80
N VAL A 37 -4.49 -4.98 -6.47
CA VAL A 37 -5.46 -5.26 -7.54
C VAL A 37 -4.80 -5.92 -8.75
N GLU A 38 -3.63 -5.43 -9.17
CA GLU A 38 -2.87 -6.03 -10.27
C GLU A 38 -2.48 -7.48 -9.96
N LEU A 39 -2.03 -7.76 -8.73
CA LEU A 39 -1.73 -9.12 -8.29
C LEU A 39 -2.97 -10.01 -8.29
N GLU A 40 -4.14 -9.52 -7.89
CA GLU A 40 -5.40 -10.28 -7.95
C GLU A 40 -5.76 -10.71 -9.38
N LEU A 41 -5.56 -9.81 -10.34
CA LEU A 41 -5.78 -10.11 -11.76
C LEU A 41 -4.80 -11.18 -12.26
N GLN A 42 -3.52 -11.08 -11.87
CA GLN A 42 -2.50 -12.07 -12.21
C GLN A 42 -2.79 -13.44 -11.59
N ILE A 43 -3.23 -13.48 -10.33
CA ILE A 43 -3.64 -14.72 -9.64
C ILE A 43 -4.79 -15.37 -10.41
N THR A 44 -5.84 -14.60 -10.70
CA THR A 44 -7.04 -15.11 -11.41
C THR A 44 -6.68 -15.63 -12.80
N ALA A 45 -5.80 -14.93 -13.52
CA ALA A 45 -5.33 -15.36 -14.83
C ALA A 45 -4.56 -16.69 -14.76
N GLU A 46 -3.68 -16.85 -13.75
CA GLU A 46 -2.89 -18.06 -13.58
C GLU A 46 -3.74 -19.24 -13.11
N GLU A 47 -4.67 -19.03 -12.18
CA GLU A 47 -5.63 -20.05 -11.73
C GLU A 47 -6.49 -20.56 -12.91
N LYS A 48 -6.98 -19.64 -13.75
CA LYS A 48 -7.75 -19.99 -14.95
C LYS A 48 -6.90 -20.75 -15.97
N LYS A 49 -5.64 -20.37 -16.13
CA LYS A 49 -4.70 -21.03 -17.05
C LYS A 49 -4.35 -22.44 -16.58
N ALA A 50 -4.16 -22.63 -15.28
CA ALA A 50 -3.88 -23.93 -14.68
C ALA A 50 -5.14 -24.80 -14.52
N GLY A 51 -6.33 -24.19 -14.52
CA GLY A 51 -7.59 -24.87 -14.22
C GLY A 51 -7.72 -25.28 -12.75
N ILE A 52 -6.89 -24.72 -11.86
CA ILE A 52 -6.82 -25.08 -10.44
C ILE A 52 -6.98 -23.80 -9.62
N THR A 53 -8.11 -23.71 -8.90
CA THR A 53 -8.43 -22.58 -8.01
C THR A 53 -8.28 -22.94 -6.53
N ASP A 54 -8.18 -24.23 -6.20
CA ASP A 54 -7.97 -24.66 -4.82
C ASP A 54 -6.51 -24.44 -4.42
N ILE A 55 -6.31 -23.54 -3.45
CA ILE A 55 -5.00 -23.15 -2.92
C ILE A 55 -4.29 -24.33 -2.23
N ASN A 56 -5.05 -25.28 -1.68
CA ASN A 56 -4.52 -26.46 -1.01
C ASN A 56 -4.21 -27.60 -1.98
N HIS A 57 -4.56 -27.45 -3.26
CA HIS A 57 -4.25 -28.43 -4.27
C HIS A 57 -2.74 -28.57 -4.43
N PHE A 58 -2.23 -29.80 -4.50
CA PHE A 58 -0.78 -30.04 -4.57
C PHE A 58 -0.14 -29.37 -5.80
N ALA A 59 -0.87 -29.31 -6.91
CA ALA A 59 -0.44 -28.68 -8.16
C ALA A 59 -0.92 -27.22 -8.30
N TYR A 60 -1.35 -26.57 -7.21
CA TYR A 60 -1.69 -25.16 -7.25
C TYR A 60 -0.48 -24.34 -7.72
N PRO A 61 -0.64 -23.42 -8.69
CA PRO A 61 0.50 -22.72 -9.28
C PRO A 61 1.33 -21.98 -8.23
N THR A 62 2.64 -22.23 -8.23
CA THR A 62 3.59 -21.59 -7.31
C THR A 62 3.57 -20.06 -7.47
N PHE A 63 3.40 -19.58 -8.70
CA PHE A 63 3.23 -18.17 -8.99
C PHE A 63 1.98 -17.59 -8.33
N ALA A 64 0.81 -18.22 -8.51
CA ALA A 64 -0.43 -17.79 -7.88
C ALA A 64 -0.34 -17.80 -6.35
N LYS A 65 0.41 -18.75 -5.76
CA LYS A 65 0.67 -18.81 -4.32
C LYS A 65 1.53 -17.66 -3.83
N ALA A 66 2.64 -17.39 -4.54
CA ALA A 66 3.54 -16.28 -4.21
C ALA A 66 2.86 -14.92 -4.39
N ALA A 67 2.07 -14.76 -5.45
CA ALA A 67 1.30 -13.55 -5.73
C ALA A 67 0.25 -13.28 -4.63
N ARG A 68 -0.46 -14.32 -4.15
CA ARG A 68 -1.39 -14.20 -3.01
C ARG A 68 -0.66 -13.71 -1.75
N LEU A 69 0.46 -14.33 -1.39
CA LEU A 69 1.25 -13.90 -0.23
C LEU A 69 1.71 -12.45 -0.34
N ARG A 70 2.16 -12.04 -1.54
CA ARG A 70 2.59 -10.66 -1.79
C ARG A 70 1.43 -9.66 -1.67
N ARG A 71 0.26 -10.00 -2.21
CA ARG A 71 -0.96 -9.18 -2.09
C ARG A 71 -1.34 -9.00 -0.62
N ASP A 72 -1.30 -10.07 0.17
CA ASP A 72 -1.65 -10.01 1.59
C ASP A 72 -0.65 -9.14 2.37
N ASN A 73 0.65 -9.24 2.06
CA ASN A 73 1.66 -8.35 2.63
C ASN A 73 1.42 -6.88 2.27
N LEU A 74 1.05 -6.58 1.01
CA LEU A 74 0.73 -5.21 0.59
C LEU A 74 -0.48 -4.64 1.35
N ARG A 75 -1.54 -5.44 1.54
CA ARG A 75 -2.72 -5.04 2.32
C ARG A 75 -2.38 -4.79 3.79
N ASN A 76 -1.52 -5.61 4.38
CA ASN A 76 -1.03 -5.38 5.74
C ASN A 76 -0.24 -4.07 5.82
N SER A 77 0.71 -3.84 4.92
CA SER A 77 1.46 -2.58 4.87
C SER A 77 0.58 -1.35 4.63
N GLN A 78 -0.47 -1.49 3.82
CA GLN A 78 -1.47 -0.44 3.60
C GLN A 78 -2.25 -0.13 4.88
N SER A 79 -2.69 -1.15 5.62
CA SER A 79 -3.35 -0.99 6.92
C SER A 79 -2.44 -0.30 7.93
N ASP A 80 -1.17 -0.69 7.99
CA ASP A 80 -0.19 -0.08 8.89
C ASP A 80 0.05 1.40 8.55
N LEU A 81 0.14 1.75 7.26
CA LEU A 81 0.26 3.14 6.81
C LEU A 81 -1.01 3.95 7.12
N ALA A 82 -2.19 3.34 6.98
CA ALA A 82 -3.46 3.99 7.30
C ALA A 82 -3.60 4.29 8.80
N GLN A 83 -2.93 3.54 9.68
CA GLN A 83 -2.86 3.84 11.12
C GLN A 83 -1.87 4.96 11.45
N GLN A 84 -0.86 5.19 10.61
CA GLN A 84 0.15 6.25 10.78
C GLN A 84 -0.28 7.61 10.24
N ARG A 85 -1.32 7.63 9.39
CA ARG A 85 -1.97 8.83 8.85
C ARG A 85 -2.76 9.56 9.94
#